data_AF-D0UND3-F1
#
_entry.id   AF-D0UND3-F1
#
_cell.length_a   1.000
_cell.length_b   1.000
_cell.length_c   1.000
_cell.angle_alpha   90.00
_cell.angle_beta   90.00
_cell.angle_gamma   90.00
#
_symmetry.space_group_name_H-M   'P 1'
#
loop_
_entity.id
_entity.type
_entity.pdbx_description
1 polymer ?
#
loop_
_entity_poly.entity_id
_entity_poly.type
_entity_poly.pdbx_seq_one_letter_code
_entity_poly.pdbx_strand_id
1 'polypeptide(L)'
;TLEDTWQNLQKIIKERDTELSKEAQRQEENDKLRKEFAKHANAFHQLLTDTRFHLLGFSLIGYDERSSMMEGSGTLEQQLEATRQKAAEVRARRSDLKKIEDLGQILEEHLILDNRYTEHSTVGLAQQWDQLDQLGMRMQHNLEQQIQARNQSGVSEDALKEFS
;
A
#
# COMPACT_ATOMS: atom_id res chain seq x y z
N THR A 1 -52.15 18.46 32.71
CA THR A 1 -51.96 19.72 33.46
C THR A 1 -50.57 20.28 33.17
N LEU A 2 -50.26 21.51 33.60
CA LEU A 2 -48.89 22.06 33.50
C LEU A 2 -47.85 21.17 34.20
N GLU A 3 -48.25 20.53 35.31
CA GLU A 3 -47.42 19.60 36.06
C GLU A 3 -47.03 18.36 35.22
N ASP A 4 -48.01 17.77 34.53
CA ASP A 4 -47.78 16.59 33.66
C ASP A 4 -46.84 16.94 32.50
N THR A 5 -46.99 18.13 31.92
CA THR A 5 -46.11 18.61 30.84
C THR A 5 -44.67 18.82 31.34
N TRP A 6 -44.50 19.32 32.56
CA TRP A 6 -43.19 19.52 33.17
C TRP A 6 -42.48 18.19 33.47
N GLN A 7 -43.19 17.22 34.05
CA GLN A 7 -42.65 15.88 34.30
C GLN A 7 -42.25 15.17 33.00
N ASN A 8 -43.07 15.32 31.95
CA ASN A 8 -42.76 14.75 30.64
C ASN A 8 -41.49 15.38 30.04
N LEU A 9 -41.31 16.70 30.15
CA LEU A 9 -40.10 17.38 29.68
C LEU A 9 -38.84 16.88 30.39
N GLN A 10 -38.88 16.70 31.71
CA GLN A 10 -37.76 16.17 32.47
C GLN A 10 -37.40 14.74 32.06
N LYS A 11 -38.40 13.91 31.72
CA LYS A 11 -38.19 12.57 31.19
C LYS A 11 -37.50 12.61 29.82
N ILE A 12 -38.00 13.42 28.89
CA ILE A 12 -37.42 13.57 27.54
C ILE A 12 -35.97 14.03 27.61
N ILE A 13 -35.63 14.98 28.50
CA ILE A 13 -34.25 15.45 28.69
C ILE A 13 -33.32 14.31 29.10
N LYS A 14 -33.71 13.51 30.09
CA LYS A 14 -32.91 12.36 30.56
C LYS A 14 -32.74 11.28 29.48
N GLU A 15 -33.79 11.01 28.73
CA GLU A 15 -33.74 10.09 27.60
C GLU A 15 -32.75 10.60 26.53
N ARG A 16 -32.83 11.91 26.22
CA ARG A 16 -31.93 12.54 25.26
C ARG A 16 -30.48 12.54 25.70
N ASP A 17 -30.19 12.83 26.96
CA ASP A 17 -28.83 12.76 27.51
C ASP A 17 -28.24 11.36 27.38
N THR A 18 -29.08 10.33 27.58
CA THR A 18 -28.68 8.92 27.42
C THR A 18 -28.35 8.60 25.97
N GLU A 19 -29.17 9.05 25.03
CA GLU A 19 -28.92 8.88 23.59
C GLU A 19 -27.65 9.60 23.14
N LEU A 20 -27.44 10.84 23.60
CA LEU A 20 -26.25 11.62 23.28
C LEU A 20 -24.98 10.96 23.81
N SER A 21 -25.02 10.40 25.01
CA SER A 21 -23.88 9.66 25.58
C SER A 21 -23.52 8.43 24.75
N LYS A 22 -24.54 7.64 24.33
CA LYS A 22 -24.34 6.48 23.46
C LYS A 22 -23.75 6.88 22.10
N GLU A 23 -24.28 7.94 21.50
CA GLU A 23 -23.77 8.44 20.22
C GLU A 23 -22.34 8.97 20.34
N ALA A 24 -22.01 9.67 21.43
CA ALA A 24 -20.65 10.14 21.68
C ALA A 24 -19.66 8.97 21.77
N GLN A 25 -20.01 7.90 22.50
CA GLN A 25 -19.20 6.70 22.57
C GLN A 25 -19.03 6.05 21.20
N ARG A 26 -20.11 5.93 20.41
CA ARG A 26 -20.06 5.39 19.05
C ARG A 26 -19.11 6.20 18.16
N GLN A 27 -19.13 7.53 18.25
CA GLN A 27 -18.22 8.39 17.50
C GLN A 27 -16.76 8.21 17.91
N GLU A 28 -16.49 7.99 19.20
CA GLU A 28 -15.14 7.71 19.70
C GLU A 28 -14.61 6.37 19.15
N GLU A 29 -15.44 5.32 19.15
CA GLU A 29 -15.11 4.01 18.59
C GLU A 29 -14.87 4.10 17.07
N ASN A 30 -15.73 4.84 16.36
CA ASN A 30 -15.56 5.09 14.93
C ASN A 30 -14.26 5.85 14.61
N ASP A 31 -13.87 6.82 15.43
CA ASP A 31 -12.59 7.54 15.26
C ASP A 31 -11.38 6.63 15.50
N LYS A 32 -11.47 5.69 16.43
CA LYS A 32 -10.44 4.66 16.65
C LYS A 32 -10.26 3.77 15.41
N LEU A 33 -11.36 3.29 14.84
CA LEU A 33 -11.34 2.49 13.60
C LEU A 33 -10.73 3.28 12.44
N ARG A 34 -11.11 4.56 12.26
CA ARG A 34 -10.51 5.42 11.22
C ARG A 34 -9.00 5.54 11.38
N LYS A 35 -8.51 5.77 12.60
CA LYS A 35 -7.07 5.87 12.88
C LYS A 35 -6.33 4.56 12.62
N GLU A 36 -6.92 3.42 13.01
CA GLU A 36 -6.31 2.11 12.79
C GLU A 36 -6.17 1.81 11.30
N PHE A 37 -7.26 1.99 10.53
CA PHE A 37 -7.23 1.85 9.08
C PHE A 37 -6.16 2.77 8.45
N ALA A 38 -6.16 4.05 8.81
CA ALA A 38 -5.22 5.02 8.26
C ALA A 38 -3.75 4.68 8.55
N LYS A 39 -3.47 4.19 9.76
CA LYS A 39 -2.12 3.72 10.11
C LYS A 39 -1.64 2.62 9.16
N HIS A 40 -2.49 1.61 8.91
CA HIS A 40 -2.15 0.50 8.03
C HIS A 40 -2.08 0.93 6.55
N ALA A 41 -3.06 1.70 6.09
CA ALA A 41 -3.13 2.22 4.73
C ALA A 41 -1.92 3.09 4.37
N ASN A 42 -1.56 4.05 5.23
CA ASN A 42 -0.41 4.93 4.99
C ASN A 42 0.91 4.17 4.99
N ALA A 43 1.11 3.24 5.94
CA ALA A 43 2.31 2.43 5.99
C ALA A 43 2.46 1.54 4.74
N PHE A 44 1.36 0.92 4.30
CA PHE A 44 1.36 0.09 3.10
C PHE A 44 1.60 0.92 1.83
N HIS A 45 0.99 2.11 1.73
CA HIS A 45 1.23 3.01 0.60
C HIS A 45 2.70 3.43 0.48
N GLN A 46 3.34 3.81 1.60
CA GLN A 46 4.76 4.15 1.62
C GLN A 46 5.62 2.97 1.16
N LEU A 47 5.34 1.76 1.67
CA LEU A 47 6.02 0.55 1.23
C LEU A 47 5.89 0.28 -0.28
N LEU A 48 4.68 0.43 -0.83
CA LEU A 48 4.45 0.25 -2.27
C LEU A 48 5.23 1.29 -3.08
N THR A 49 5.19 2.54 -2.64
CA THR A 49 5.90 3.65 -3.27
C THR A 49 7.41 3.43 -3.24
N ASP A 50 7.98 3.11 -2.08
CA ASP A 50 9.40 2.81 -1.91
C ASP A 50 9.82 1.64 -2.79
N THR A 51 9.04 0.56 -2.80
CA THR A 51 9.36 -0.62 -3.62
C THR A 51 9.30 -0.30 -5.11
N ARG A 52 8.33 0.51 -5.53
CA ARG A 52 8.23 1.00 -6.90
C ARG A 52 9.43 1.87 -7.27
N PHE A 53 9.86 2.76 -6.40
CA PHE A 53 11.07 3.56 -6.60
C PHE A 53 12.33 2.71 -6.66
N HIS A 54 12.44 1.64 -5.87
CA HIS A 54 13.58 0.72 -5.99
C HIS A 54 13.58 -0.03 -7.33
N LEU A 55 12.42 -0.56 -7.75
CA LEU A 55 12.30 -1.26 -9.04
C LEU A 55 12.53 -0.33 -10.24
N LEU A 56 11.99 0.89 -10.22
CA LEU A 56 12.17 1.85 -11.30
C LEU A 56 13.51 2.59 -11.23
N GLY A 57 14.04 2.84 -10.03
CA GLY A 57 15.36 3.45 -9.81
C GLY A 57 16.47 2.56 -10.35
N PHE A 58 16.29 1.24 -10.28
CA PHE A 58 17.11 0.28 -11.01
C PHE A 58 17.12 0.52 -12.54
N SER A 59 16.01 1.01 -13.10
CA SER A 59 15.82 1.22 -14.53
C SER A 59 16.10 2.65 -15.02
N LEU A 60 16.07 3.67 -14.15
CA LEU A 60 16.06 5.08 -14.56
C LEU A 60 17.29 5.88 -14.16
N ILE A 61 18.05 5.52 -13.10
CA ILE A 61 19.16 6.37 -12.68
C ILE A 61 20.30 5.60 -12.01
N GLY A 62 21.47 5.62 -12.65
CA GLY A 62 22.76 5.52 -11.96
C GLY A 62 23.07 6.73 -11.08
N TYR A 63 22.13 7.21 -10.28
CA TYR A 63 22.33 8.26 -9.28
C TYR A 63 21.47 7.96 -8.04
N ASP A 64 22.10 7.41 -7.00
CA ASP A 64 22.26 8.14 -5.74
C ASP A 64 23.42 7.52 -4.94
N GLU A 65 24.26 8.38 -4.40
CA GLU A 65 25.57 8.14 -3.78
C GLU A 65 25.49 7.36 -2.45
N ARG A 66 24.27 6.98 -2.03
CA ARG A 66 23.99 6.18 -0.83
C ARG A 66 23.81 4.69 -1.09
N SER A 67 23.69 4.28 -2.35
CA SER A 67 23.75 2.87 -2.79
C SER A 67 25.16 2.44 -3.20
N SER A 68 26.18 3.27 -2.94
CA SER A 68 27.59 3.02 -3.27
C SER A 68 28.23 1.80 -2.59
N MET A 69 27.45 0.97 -1.87
CA MET A 69 27.88 -0.33 -1.37
C MET A 69 27.09 -1.54 -1.92
N MET A 70 26.16 -1.34 -2.87
CA MET A 70 25.57 -2.46 -3.62
C MET A 70 25.41 -2.08 -5.10
N GLU A 71 26.48 -2.35 -5.85
CA GLU A 71 26.46 -2.95 -7.20
C GLU A 71 25.29 -2.54 -8.11
N GLY A 72 25.24 -1.27 -8.53
CA GLY A 72 24.53 -0.85 -9.75
C GLY A 72 25.23 -1.31 -11.04
N SER A 73 26.22 -2.19 -10.94
CA SER A 73 27.03 -2.75 -12.03
C SER A 73 26.90 -4.28 -12.09
N GLY A 74 25.73 -4.82 -11.76
CA GLY A 74 25.51 -6.26 -11.78
C GLY A 74 25.20 -6.79 -13.18
N THR A 75 25.67 -7.99 -13.52
CA THR A 75 25.32 -8.68 -14.78
C THR A 75 23.80 -8.87 -14.86
N LEU A 76 23.24 -9.05 -16.08
CA LEU A 76 21.80 -9.26 -16.29
C LEU A 76 21.20 -10.33 -15.35
N GLU A 77 21.99 -11.35 -14.99
CA GLU A 77 21.64 -12.40 -14.04
C GLU A 77 21.46 -11.87 -12.61
N GLN A 78 22.36 -10.98 -12.13
CA GLN A 78 22.25 -10.35 -10.82
C GLN A 78 21.02 -9.42 -10.77
N GLN A 79 20.75 -8.69 -11.86
CA GLN A 79 19.56 -7.85 -11.98
C GLN A 79 18.27 -8.69 -11.93
N LEU A 80 18.25 -9.83 -12.61
CA LEU A 80 17.13 -10.76 -12.60
C LEU A 80 16.88 -11.33 -11.21
N GLU A 81 17.93 -11.73 -10.50
CA GLU A 81 17.82 -12.26 -9.15
C GLU A 81 17.32 -11.21 -8.15
N ALA A 82 17.85 -9.97 -8.21
CA ALA A 82 17.36 -8.86 -7.39
C ALA A 82 15.88 -8.55 -7.66
N THR A 83 15.47 -8.56 -8.93
CA THR A 83 14.06 -8.33 -9.33
C THR A 83 13.15 -9.47 -8.84
N ARG A 84 13.62 -10.72 -8.86
CA ARG A 84 12.88 -11.88 -8.33
C ARG A 84 12.69 -11.78 -6.82
N GLN A 85 13.74 -11.46 -6.08
CA GLN A 85 13.67 -11.26 -4.64
C GLN A 85 12.69 -10.14 -4.31
N LYS A 86 12.77 -8.99 -5.00
CA LYS A 86 11.88 -7.87 -4.73
C LYS A 86 10.41 -8.19 -5.05
N ALA A 87 10.14 -8.91 -6.13
CA ALA A 87 8.78 -9.36 -6.44
C ALA A 87 8.24 -10.37 -5.40
N ALA A 88 9.10 -11.25 -4.89
CA ALA A 88 8.72 -12.16 -3.80
C ALA A 88 8.37 -11.39 -2.52
N GLU A 89 9.13 -10.34 -2.17
CA GLU A 89 8.81 -9.44 -1.06
C GLU A 89 7.44 -8.77 -1.26
N VAL A 90 7.16 -8.24 -2.45
CA VAL A 90 5.85 -7.61 -2.76
C VAL A 90 4.71 -8.61 -2.57
N ARG A 91 4.87 -9.86 -3.01
CA ARG A 91 3.86 -10.90 -2.82
C ARG A 91 3.67 -11.30 -1.36
N ALA A 92 4.76 -11.36 -0.59
CA ALA A 92 4.70 -11.67 0.84
C ALA A 92 3.86 -10.63 1.62
N ARG A 93 3.76 -9.40 1.11
CA ARG A 93 2.95 -8.32 1.69
C ARG A 93 1.45 -8.44 1.45
N ARG A 94 0.97 -9.50 0.78
CA ARG A 94 -0.47 -9.75 0.58
C ARG A 94 -1.24 -9.83 1.90
N SER A 95 -0.61 -10.27 2.99
CA SER A 95 -1.21 -10.28 4.33
C SER A 95 -1.49 -8.87 4.87
N ASP A 96 -0.61 -7.92 4.58
CA ASP A 96 -0.77 -6.53 5.00
C ASP A 96 -1.95 -5.88 4.24
N LEU A 97 -2.06 -6.16 2.93
CA LEU A 97 -3.22 -5.77 2.14
C LEU A 97 -4.51 -6.40 2.67
N LYS A 98 -4.48 -7.69 3.04
CA LYS A 98 -5.64 -8.37 3.62
C LYS A 98 -6.12 -7.70 4.90
N LYS A 99 -5.19 -7.29 5.78
CA LYS A 99 -5.55 -6.56 6.99
C LYS A 99 -6.26 -5.24 6.70
N ILE A 100 -5.82 -4.52 5.65
CA ILE A 100 -6.47 -3.28 5.21
C ILE A 100 -7.86 -3.55 4.64
N GLU A 101 -8.02 -4.63 3.86
CA GLU A 101 -9.31 -5.08 3.34
C GLU A 101 -10.29 -5.40 4.48
N ASP A 102 -9.85 -6.19 5.47
CA ASP A 102 -10.67 -6.57 6.62
C ASP A 102 -11.06 -5.34 7.46
N LEU A 103 -10.15 -4.38 7.69
CA LEU A 103 -10.47 -3.11 8.36
C LEU A 103 -11.40 -2.20 7.54
N GLY A 104 -11.23 -2.17 6.21
CA GLY A 104 -12.09 -1.43 5.31
C GLY A 104 -13.53 -1.97 5.34
N GLN A 105 -13.70 -3.28 5.38
CA GLN A 105 -15.00 -3.92 5.55
C GLN A 105 -15.67 -3.50 6.86
N ILE A 106 -14.94 -3.50 7.99
CA ILE A 106 -15.48 -3.07 9.28
C ILE A 106 -15.93 -1.60 9.23
N LEU A 107 -15.17 -0.72 8.57
CA LEU A 107 -15.58 0.68 8.39
C LEU A 107 -16.88 0.79 7.60
N GLU A 108 -17.03 0.05 6.49
CA GLU A 108 -18.25 0.02 5.68
C GLU A 108 -19.45 -0.51 6.46
N GLU A 109 -19.27 -1.58 7.25
CA GLU A 109 -20.31 -2.15 8.12
C GLU A 109 -20.80 -1.14 9.17
N HIS A 110 -19.90 -0.29 9.67
CA HIS A 110 -20.21 0.82 10.59
C HIS A 110 -20.71 2.09 9.87
N LEU A 111 -20.87 2.05 8.54
CA LEU A 111 -21.26 3.18 7.68
C LEU A 111 -20.30 4.37 7.78
N ILE A 112 -19.01 4.09 7.98
CA ILE A 112 -17.94 5.09 8.02
C ILE A 112 -17.32 5.17 6.63
N LEU A 113 -17.73 6.19 5.87
CA LEU A 113 -17.31 6.34 4.46
C LEU A 113 -16.15 7.32 4.29
N ASP A 114 -15.92 8.18 5.27
CA ASP A 114 -14.88 9.20 5.26
C ASP A 114 -13.77 8.89 6.28
N ASN A 115 -12.53 9.17 5.91
CA ASN A 115 -11.40 9.06 6.81
C ASN A 115 -10.47 10.27 6.67
N ARG A 116 -10.46 11.15 7.67
CA ARG A 116 -9.61 12.36 7.66
C ARG A 116 -8.11 12.09 7.87
N TYR A 117 -7.72 10.86 8.21
CA TYR A 117 -6.34 10.51 8.56
C TYR A 117 -5.58 9.83 7.40
N THR A 118 -6.26 9.53 6.30
CA THR A 118 -5.66 8.95 5.10
C THR A 118 -6.49 9.27 3.87
N GLU A 119 -5.83 9.51 2.75
CA GLU A 119 -6.49 9.64 1.44
C GLU A 119 -6.51 8.31 0.67
N HIS A 120 -5.92 7.26 1.24
CA HIS A 120 -5.76 5.98 0.57
C HIS A 120 -6.94 5.06 0.87
N SER A 121 -7.69 4.70 -0.16
CA SER A 121 -8.77 3.72 -0.06
C SER A 121 -8.26 2.28 -0.21
N THR A 122 -8.99 1.32 0.35
CA THR A 122 -8.72 -0.11 0.21
C THR A 122 -8.56 -0.51 -1.27
N VAL A 123 -9.51 -0.09 -2.11
CA VAL A 123 -9.49 -0.37 -3.55
C VAL A 123 -8.28 0.26 -4.23
N GLY A 124 -7.94 1.51 -3.88
CA GLY A 124 -6.79 2.20 -4.45
C GLY A 124 -5.46 1.53 -4.10
N LEU A 125 -5.32 1.02 -2.88
CA LEU A 125 -4.13 0.30 -2.44
C LEU A 125 -4.00 -1.09 -3.08
N ALA A 126 -5.11 -1.82 -3.21
CA ALA A 126 -5.14 -3.09 -3.92
C ALA A 126 -4.69 -2.93 -5.37
N GLN A 127 -5.22 -1.92 -6.07
CA GLN A 127 -4.83 -1.61 -7.45
C GLN A 127 -3.34 -1.24 -7.57
N GLN A 128 -2.80 -0.43 -6.65
CA GLN A 128 -1.38 -0.09 -6.65
C GLN A 128 -0.49 -1.31 -6.42
N TRP A 129 -0.89 -2.22 -5.53
CA TRP A 129 -0.18 -3.48 -5.27
C TRP A 129 -0.20 -4.39 -6.50
N ASP A 130 -1.35 -4.58 -7.14
CA ASP A 130 -1.49 -5.37 -8.38
C ASP A 130 -0.61 -4.80 -9.50
N GLN A 131 -0.60 -3.47 -9.68
CA GLN A 131 0.25 -2.81 -10.67
C GLN A 131 1.74 -3.03 -10.40
N LEU A 132 2.15 -3.05 -9.13
CA LEU A 132 3.53 -3.27 -8.73
C LEU A 132 3.96 -4.72 -8.94
N ASP A 133 3.10 -5.70 -8.63
CA ASP A 133 3.37 -7.12 -8.91
C ASP A 133 3.49 -7.37 -10.42
N GLN A 134 2.60 -6.78 -11.23
CA GLN A 134 2.68 -6.83 -12.69
C GLN A 134 3.93 -6.17 -13.25
N LEU A 135 4.38 -5.05 -12.67
CA LEU A 135 5.65 -4.42 -13.05
C LEU A 135 6.82 -5.38 -12.79
N GLY A 136 6.88 -6.00 -11.61
CA GLY A 136 7.91 -6.98 -11.27
C GLY A 136 7.94 -8.17 -12.25
N MET A 137 6.78 -8.72 -12.60
CA MET A 137 6.69 -9.80 -13.60
C MET A 137 7.23 -9.38 -14.98
N ARG A 138 6.86 -8.19 -15.45
CA ARG A 138 7.34 -7.68 -16.75
C ARG A 138 8.84 -7.45 -16.76
N MET A 139 9.41 -6.91 -15.69
CA MET A 139 10.86 -6.70 -15.58
C MET A 139 11.63 -8.02 -15.60
N GLN A 140 11.17 -9.04 -14.85
CA GLN A 140 11.78 -10.37 -14.87
C GLN A 140 11.75 -10.98 -16.27
N HIS A 141 10.59 -10.93 -16.92
CA HIS A 141 10.44 -11.46 -18.27
C HIS A 141 11.36 -10.75 -19.28
N ASN A 142 11.48 -9.43 -19.18
CA ASN A 142 12.35 -8.66 -20.06
C ASN A 142 13.84 -9.00 -19.85
N LEU A 143 14.29 -9.14 -18.60
CA LEU A 143 15.67 -9.55 -18.29
C LEU A 143 15.97 -10.97 -18.78
N GLU A 144 15.04 -11.91 -18.61
CA GLU A 144 15.17 -13.27 -19.13
C GLU A 144 15.33 -13.31 -20.65
N GLN A 145 14.54 -12.52 -21.38
CA GLN A 145 14.66 -12.38 -22.83
C GLN A 145 16.01 -11.78 -23.25
N GLN A 146 16.50 -10.76 -22.54
CA GLN A 146 17.81 -10.17 -22.82
C GLN A 146 18.96 -11.17 -22.61
N ILE A 147 18.93 -11.93 -21.51
CA ILE A 147 19.91 -12.99 -21.24
C ILE A 147 19.88 -14.06 -22.33
N GLN A 148 18.68 -14.49 -22.73
CA GLN A 148 18.52 -15.48 -23.80
C GLN A 148 19.08 -14.97 -25.13
N ALA A 149 18.76 -13.72 -25.51
CA ALA A 149 19.27 -13.11 -26.73
C ALA A 149 20.80 -13.00 -26.71
N ARG A 150 21.40 -12.58 -25.59
CA ARG A 150 22.86 -12.54 -25.40
C ARG A 150 23.49 -13.92 -25.59
N ASN A 151 22.92 -14.94 -24.96
CA ASN A 151 23.43 -16.32 -25.03
C ASN A 151 23.31 -16.93 -26.44
N GLN A 152 22.27 -16.57 -27.20
CA GLN A 152 22.06 -17.05 -28.59
C GLN A 152 22.93 -16.33 -29.62
N SER A 153 23.24 -15.05 -29.40
CA SER A 153 24.06 -14.25 -30.32
C SER A 153 25.56 -14.43 -30.12
N GLY A 154 26.01 -15.03 -29.00
CA GLY A 154 27.43 -15.32 -28.74
C GLY A 154 28.29 -14.06 -28.52
N VAL A 155 27.65 -12.91 -28.28
CA VAL A 155 28.31 -11.60 -28.17
C VAL A 155 28.74 -11.37 -26.71
N SER A 156 30.05 -11.26 -26.50
CA SER A 156 30.68 -10.89 -25.22
C SER A 156 30.33 -9.45 -24.83
N GLU A 157 30.38 -9.16 -23.51
CA GLU A 157 30.01 -7.89 -22.85
C GLU A 157 30.60 -6.63 -23.50
N ASP A 158 31.77 -6.73 -24.14
CA ASP A 158 32.48 -5.61 -24.76
C ASP A 158 31.79 -5.04 -26.00
N ALA A 159 31.05 -5.86 -26.76
CA ALA A 159 30.43 -5.42 -28.02
C ALA A 159 29.04 -4.79 -27.83
N LEU A 160 28.38 -5.01 -26.68
CA LEU A 160 27.09 -4.39 -26.36
C LEU A 160 27.24 -2.98 -25.75
N LYS A 161 28.43 -2.63 -25.25
CA LYS A 161 28.75 -1.27 -24.78
C LYS A 161 29.08 -0.29 -25.90
N GLU A 162 29.44 -0.75 -27.11
CA GLU A 162 29.78 0.12 -28.25
C GLU A 162 28.57 0.71 -29.00
N PHE A 163 27.33 0.37 -28.62
CA PHE A 163 26.11 0.90 -29.23
C PHE A 163 25.23 1.76 -28.29
N SER A 164 25.72 2.11 -27.09
CA SER A 164 25.18 3.20 -26.25
C SER A 164 26.10 4.42 -26.30
#